data_AF-A0A392R0M0-F1
#
_entry.id   AF-A0A392R0M0-F1
#
_cell.length_a   1.000
_cell.length_b   1.000
_cell.length_c   1.000
_cell.angle_alpha   90.00
_cell.angle_beta   90.00
_cell.angle_gamma   90.00
#
_symmetry.space_group_name_H-M   'P 1'
#
loop_
_entity.id
_entity.type
_entity.pdbx_description
1 polymer ?
#
loop_
_entity_poly.entity_id
_entity_poly.type
_entity_poly.pdbx_seq_one_letter_code
_entity_poly.pdbx_strand_id
1 'polypeptide(L)'
;DWYKGLQPLVNHAKTKGSKRVKVHRELAALLDEELRRRGTTVVPAGEVFGKWKGLKDGEKDHEIVWPPMVIIQNTKLEQDENDKWTGMGNQELLDYFSSYAAQRARHSYGPQGH
;
A
#
# COMPACT_ATOMS: atom_id res chain seq x y z
N ASP A 1 7.75 8.15 6.54
CA ASP A 1 7.74 7.79 5.11
C ASP A 1 7.70 6.29 4.88
N TRP A 2 6.57 5.81 4.35
CA TRP A 2 6.44 4.46 3.82
C TRP A 2 7.07 4.38 2.43
N TYR A 3 7.80 3.30 2.14
CA TYR A 3 8.39 3.06 0.82
C TYR A 3 7.29 2.86 -0.23
N LYS A 4 7.21 3.76 -1.22
CA LYS A 4 6.28 3.65 -2.35
C LYS A 4 6.82 2.69 -3.40
N GLY A 5 6.79 1.40 -3.09
CA GLY A 5 7.20 0.31 -3.99
C GLY A 5 8.52 -0.37 -3.60
N LEU A 6 8.87 -1.41 -4.37
CA LEU A 6 9.97 -2.32 -4.06
C LEU A 6 11.36 -1.69 -4.24
N GLN A 7 11.52 -0.83 -5.23
CA GLN A 7 12.78 -0.13 -5.52
C GLN A 7 13.25 0.79 -4.37
N PRO A 8 12.41 1.71 -3.85
CA PRO A 8 12.75 2.50 -2.67
C PRO A 8 13.08 1.65 -1.43
N LEU A 9 12.40 0.50 -1.27
CA LEU A 9 12.64 -0.43 -0.16
C LEU A 9 14.01 -1.14 -0.27
N VAL A 10 14.37 -1.63 -1.47
CA VAL A 10 15.67 -2.25 -1.74
C VAL A 10 16.79 -1.23 -1.56
N ASN A 11 16.63 -0.02 -2.09
CA ASN A 11 17.61 1.05 -1.94
C ASN A 11 17.80 1.43 -0.48
N HIS A 12 16.72 1.53 0.30
CA HIS A 12 16.82 1.73 1.74
C HIS A 12 17.59 0.61 2.45
N ALA A 13 17.25 -0.65 2.16
CA ALA A 13 17.94 -1.80 2.74
C ALA A 13 19.45 -1.81 2.40
N LYS A 14 19.82 -1.38 1.20
CA LYS A 14 21.22 -1.27 0.74
C LYS A 14 21.97 -0.06 1.29
N THR A 15 21.29 1.03 1.65
CA THR A 15 21.96 2.30 2.00
C THR A 15 21.88 2.64 3.49
N LYS A 16 21.06 1.93 4.27
CA LYS A 16 20.92 2.19 5.70
C LYS A 16 22.22 1.96 6.47
N GLY A 17 22.76 3.03 7.05
CA GLY A 17 24.07 3.04 7.72
C GLY A 17 24.07 3.23 9.24
N SER A 18 22.92 3.50 9.88
CA SER A 18 22.91 3.94 11.29
C SER A 18 22.37 2.94 12.31
N LYS A 19 21.32 2.15 11.96
CA LYS A 19 20.67 1.19 12.87
C LYS A 19 20.35 -0.13 12.17
N ARG A 20 20.62 -1.25 12.85
CA ARG A 20 20.36 -2.63 12.38
C ARG A 20 20.90 -2.93 10.98
N VAL A 21 22.09 -2.40 10.69
CA VAL A 21 22.74 -2.47 9.36
C VAL A 21 22.84 -3.92 8.87
N LYS A 22 23.24 -4.86 9.73
CA LYS A 22 23.34 -6.29 9.37
C LYS A 22 22.01 -6.86 8.85
N VAL A 23 20.91 -6.63 9.55
CA VAL A 23 19.57 -7.08 9.15
C VAL A 23 19.13 -6.43 7.83
N HIS A 24 19.44 -5.15 7.63
CA HIS A 24 19.14 -4.46 6.37
C HIS A 24 19.97 -5.00 5.20
N ARG A 25 21.23 -5.38 5.42
CA ARG A 25 22.08 -6.03 4.40
C ARG A 25 21.60 -7.43 4.05
N GLU A 26 21.23 -8.23 5.06
CA GLU A 26 20.65 -9.56 4.86
C GLU A 26 19.33 -9.48 4.09
N LEU A 27 18.45 -8.54 4.45
CA LEU A 27 17.21 -8.29 3.72
C LEU A 27 17.48 -7.87 2.26
N ALA A 28 18.48 -7.02 2.02
CA ALA A 28 18.85 -6.63 0.65
C ALA A 28 19.31 -7.82 -0.19
N ALA A 29 20.12 -8.71 0.38
CA ALA A 29 20.59 -9.92 -0.30
C ALA A 29 19.45 -10.89 -0.64
N LEU A 30 18.51 -11.08 0.30
CA LEU A 30 17.33 -11.92 0.07
C LEU A 30 16.41 -11.35 -1.01
N LEU A 31 16.20 -10.03 -1.02
CA LEU A 31 15.40 -9.37 -2.04
C LEU A 31 16.03 -9.47 -3.43
N ASP A 32 17.35 -9.29 -3.54
CA ASP A 32 18.07 -9.44 -4.81
C ASP A 32 17.97 -10.87 -5.36
N GLU A 33 18.09 -11.89 -4.50
CA GLU A 33 17.97 -13.30 -4.91
C GLU A 33 16.53 -13.67 -5.32
N GLU A 34 15.51 -13.17 -4.61
CA GLU A 34 14.11 -13.42 -4.93
C GLU A 34 13.71 -12.78 -6.28
N LEU A 35 14.20 -11.56 -6.53
CA LEU A 35 14.02 -10.86 -7.80
C LEU A 35 14.68 -11.60 -8.97
N ARG A 36 15.88 -12.14 -8.74
CA ARG A 36 16.60 -12.96 -9.72
C ARG A 36 15.83 -14.24 -10.06
N ARG A 37 15.26 -14.93 -9.05
CA ARG A 37 14.49 -16.16 -9.23
C ARG A 37 13.16 -15.95 -9.95
N ARG A 38 12.47 -14.86 -9.65
CA ARG A 38 11.16 -14.53 -10.24
C ARG A 38 11.25 -13.90 -11.63
N GLY A 39 12.46 -13.65 -12.14
CA GLY A 39 12.66 -13.02 -13.45
C GLY A 39 12.17 -11.57 -13.51
N THR A 40 11.93 -10.94 -12.36
CA THR A 40 11.42 -9.57 -12.29
C THR A 40 12.57 -8.57 -12.33
N THR A 41 12.80 -8.08 -13.54
CA THR A 41 13.21 -6.71 -13.84
C THR A 41 13.00 -5.65 -12.76
N VAL A 42 13.98 -5.21 -11.94
CA VAL A 42 13.73 -3.95 -11.21
C VAL A 42 13.82 -2.79 -12.20
N VAL A 43 12.65 -2.39 -12.71
CA VAL A 43 12.53 -1.25 -13.59
C VAL A 43 12.91 0.01 -12.78
N PRO A 44 13.72 0.93 -13.33
CA PRO A 44 14.07 2.17 -12.66
C PRO A 44 12.81 2.94 -12.25
N ALA A 45 12.85 3.61 -11.10
CA ALA A 45 11.77 4.48 -10.67
C ALA A 45 11.63 5.65 -11.66
N GLY A 46 10.65 5.54 -12.57
CA GLY A 46 10.40 6.52 -13.63
C GLY A 46 9.78 5.94 -14.90
N GLU A 47 9.95 4.64 -15.17
CA GLU A 47 9.31 4.00 -16.33
C GLU A 47 7.99 3.33 -15.93
N VAL A 48 6.88 4.06 -16.09
CA VAL A 48 5.55 3.44 -16.13
C VAL A 48 5.34 2.89 -17.53
N PHE A 49 5.83 1.68 -17.81
CA PHE A 49 5.49 1.00 -19.06
C PHE A 49 4.14 0.33 -18.91
N GLY A 50 3.15 0.86 -19.64
CA GLY A 50 1.81 0.32 -19.71
C GLY A 50 1.80 -1.17 -20.07
N LYS A 51 1.07 -1.94 -19.26
CA LYS A 51 0.54 -3.27 -19.59
C LYS A 51 -0.52 -3.62 -18.54
N TRP A 52 -1.59 -2.82 -18.46
CA TRP A 52 -2.83 -3.31 -17.86
C TRP A 52 -3.33 -4.45 -18.76
N LYS A 53 -2.99 -5.69 -18.42
CA LYS A 53 -3.73 -6.86 -18.90
C LYS A 53 -4.96 -6.97 -18.00
N GLY A 54 -6.14 -6.74 -18.56
CA GLY A 54 -7.39 -7.08 -17.87
C GLY A 54 -7.41 -8.56 -17.50
N LEU A 55 -8.19 -8.91 -16.45
CA LEU A 55 -8.36 -10.29 -15.99
C LEU A 55 -8.63 -11.20 -17.19
N LYS A 56 -7.68 -12.08 -17.50
CA LYS A 56 -7.94 -13.20 -18.40
C LYS A 56 -8.61 -14.29 -17.56
N ASP A 57 -9.61 -14.96 -18.14
CA ASP A 57 -10.45 -16.03 -17.55
C ASP A 57 -9.70 -17.22 -16.89
N GLY A 58 -8.36 -17.20 -16.84
CA GLY A 58 -7.53 -18.30 -16.35
C GLY A 58 -6.69 -18.00 -15.09
N GLU A 59 -6.60 -16.76 -14.60
CA GLU A 59 -5.89 -16.46 -13.35
C GLU A 59 -6.85 -16.54 -12.17
N LYS A 60 -6.98 -17.74 -11.59
CA LYS A 60 -7.62 -17.95 -10.29
C LYS A 60 -6.65 -17.51 -9.19
N ASP A 61 -6.52 -16.21 -8.97
CA ASP A 61 -5.90 -15.70 -7.76
C ASP A 61 -6.63 -14.43 -7.36
N HIS A 62 -7.55 -14.58 -6.42
CA HIS A 62 -7.68 -13.82 -5.17
C HIS A 62 -8.81 -14.49 -4.40
N GLU A 63 -8.57 -14.86 -3.16
CA GLU A 63 -9.62 -15.27 -2.22
C GLU A 63 -10.62 -14.10 -2.17
N ILE A 64 -11.79 -14.25 -2.81
CA ILE A 64 -12.85 -13.25 -2.76
C ILE A 64 -13.35 -13.27 -1.31
N VAL A 65 -12.79 -12.39 -0.48
CA VAL A 65 -13.28 -12.20 0.89
C VAL A 65 -14.69 -11.65 0.78
N TRP A 66 -15.63 -12.49 1.17
CA TRP A 66 -17.03 -12.16 1.27
C TRP A 66 -17.31 -11.63 2.69
N PRO A 67 -18.11 -10.56 2.87
CA PRO A 67 -18.75 -9.70 1.87
C PRO A 67 -17.76 -8.77 1.13
N PRO A 68 -18.11 -8.24 -0.05
CA PRO A 68 -17.19 -7.47 -0.89
C PRO A 68 -16.88 -6.16 -0.18
N MET A 69 -15.59 -5.86 0.01
CA MET A 69 -15.13 -4.64 0.65
C MET A 69 -14.49 -3.71 -0.38
N VAL A 70 -14.78 -2.41 -0.26
CA VAL A 70 -14.15 -1.35 -1.05
C VAL A 70 -13.23 -0.54 -0.15
N ILE A 71 -12.04 -0.19 -0.66
CA ILE A 71 -11.08 0.67 0.05
C ILE A 71 -11.14 2.06 -0.57
N ILE A 72 -11.50 3.05 0.23
CA ILE A 72 -11.58 4.46 -0.16
C ILE A 72 -10.32 5.14 0.35
N GLN A 73 -9.62 5.86 -0.53
CA GLN A 73 -8.39 6.61 -0.23
C GLN A 73 -8.66 8.12 -0.29
N ASN A 74 -7.70 8.94 0.13
CA ASN A 74 -7.77 10.41 0.10
C ASN A 74 -8.90 11.00 0.96
N THR A 75 -9.19 10.37 2.10
CA THR A 75 -10.20 10.81 3.07
C THR A 75 -9.66 11.77 4.14
N LYS A 76 -8.39 12.18 4.08
CA LYS A 76 -7.76 13.09 5.04
C LYS A 76 -8.21 14.53 4.79
N LEU A 77 -8.48 15.27 5.86
CA LEU A 77 -8.92 16.66 5.82
C LEU A 77 -7.85 17.61 6.36
N GLU A 78 -7.64 17.63 7.67
CA GLU A 78 -6.74 18.57 8.35
C GLU A 78 -6.06 17.93 9.56
N GLN A 79 -5.18 18.66 10.26
CA GLN A 79 -4.59 18.22 11.51
C GLN A 79 -5.29 18.89 12.70
N ASP A 80 -5.53 18.11 13.75
CA ASP A 80 -6.05 18.63 15.02
C ASP A 80 -4.96 19.33 15.85
N GLU A 81 -5.35 19.88 17.01
CA GLU A 81 -4.46 20.55 17.97
C GLU A 81 -3.33 19.65 18.51
N ASN A 82 -3.40 18.33 18.28
CA ASN A 82 -2.41 17.33 18.69
C ASN A 82 -1.57 16.83 17.51
N ASP A 83 -1.53 17.56 16.38
CA ASP A 83 -0.84 17.21 15.14
C ASP A 83 -1.33 15.89 14.49
N LYS A 84 -2.53 15.40 14.84
CA LYS A 84 -3.11 14.18 14.27
C LYS A 84 -4.02 14.50 13.10
N TRP A 85 -3.91 13.71 12.03
CA TRP A 85 -4.77 13.83 10.88
C TRP A 85 -6.22 13.46 11.24
N THR A 86 -7.14 14.33 10.87
CA THR A 86 -8.58 14.10 10.84
C THR A 86 -9.01 13.87 9.39
N GLY A 87 -10.22 13.36 9.20
CA GLY A 87 -10.71 12.97 7.90
C GLY A 87 -12.14 12.47 7.96
N MET A 88 -12.64 11.99 6.83
CA MET A 88 -14.02 11.55 6.68
C MET A 88 -14.36 10.44 7.69
N GLY A 89 -15.43 10.66 8.45
CA GLY A 89 -15.94 9.72 9.44
C GLY A 89 -16.68 8.53 8.83
N ASN A 90 -17.00 7.52 9.65
CA ASN A 90 -17.71 6.32 9.16
C ASN A 90 -19.12 6.66 8.65
N GLN A 91 -19.84 7.54 9.34
CA GLN A 91 -21.19 7.93 8.91
C GLN A 91 -21.14 8.76 7.62
N GLU A 92 -20.22 9.72 7.53
CA GLU A 92 -20.02 10.52 6.32
C GLU A 92 -19.66 9.64 5.11
N LEU A 93 -18.85 8.59 5.31
CA LEU A 93 -18.57 7.60 4.27
C LEU A 93 -19.83 6.84 3.84
N LEU A 94 -20.68 6.40 4.78
CA LEU A 94 -21.93 5.72 4.43
C LEU A 94 -22.90 6.64 3.71
N ASP A 95 -23.01 7.89 4.14
CA ASP A 95 -23.92 8.87 3.56
C ASP A 95 -23.49 9.27 2.14
N TYR A 96 -22.18 9.53 1.95
CA TYR A 96 -21.61 9.89 0.65
C TYR A 96 -21.76 8.77 -0.38
N PHE A 97 -21.58 7.52 0.05
CA PHE A 97 -21.70 6.32 -0.80
C PHE A 97 -23.04 5.60 -0.63
N SER A 98 -24.09 6.31 -0.23
CA SER A 98 -25.43 5.75 0.05
C SER A 98 -26.12 5.10 -1.16
N SER A 99 -25.66 5.40 -2.39
CA SER A 99 -26.12 4.72 -3.60
C SER A 99 -25.67 3.25 -3.69
N TYR A 100 -24.66 2.87 -2.90
CA TYR A 100 -24.20 1.49 -2.76
C TYR A 100 -24.83 0.86 -1.50
N ALA A 101 -25.12 -0.44 -1.55
CA ALA A 101 -25.67 -1.18 -0.41
C ALA A 101 -24.61 -1.48 0.69
N ALA A 102 -23.82 -0.46 1.06
CA ALA A 102 -22.79 -0.55 2.08
C ALA A 102 -23.42 -0.61 3.48
N GLN A 103 -23.15 -1.68 4.22
CA GLN A 103 -23.73 -1.86 5.57
C GLN A 103 -22.88 -1.25 6.68
N ARG A 104 -21.56 -1.15 6.46
CA ARG A 104 -20.59 -0.69 7.45
C ARG A 104 -19.45 0.02 6.75
N ALA A 105 -19.00 1.12 7.33
CA ALA A 105 -17.76 1.78 6.97
C ALA A 105 -16.80 1.76 8.15
N ARG A 106 -15.51 1.65 7.86
CA ARG A 106 -14.45 1.74 8.86
C ARG A 106 -13.30 2.54 8.27
N HIS A 107 -13.09 3.74 8.77
CA HIS A 107 -11.86 4.49 8.52
C HIS A 107 -10.66 3.76 9.13
N SER A 108 -9.50 3.87 8.49
CA SER A 108 -8.25 3.39 9.06
C SER A 108 -7.71 4.45 10.01
N TYR A 109 -7.20 4.06 11.18
CA TYR A 109 -6.48 4.95 12.08
C TYR A 109 -5.08 4.39 12.33
N GLY A 110 -4.09 5.27 12.27
CA GLY A 110 -2.71 4.98 12.63
C GLY A 110 -2.20 5.85 13.78
N PRO A 111 -0.91 5.74 14.12
CA PRO A 111 -0.29 6.54 15.19
C PRO A 111 -0.39 8.06 14.98
N GLN A 112 -0.60 8.51 13.74
CA GLN A 112 -0.72 9.93 13.37
C GLN A 112 -2.17 10.37 13.12
N GLY A 113 -3.17 9.64 13.60
CA GLY A 113 -4.58 9.91 13.28
C GLY A 113 -5.06 9.11 12.07
N HIS A 114 -6.01 9.67 11.32
CA HIS A 114 -6.64 9.08 10.13
C HIS A 114 -5.59 8.63 9.11
#